data_AF-A0A6P0PQI1-F1
#
_entry.id   AF-A0A6P0PQI1-F1
#
_cell.length_a   1.000
_cell.length_b   1.000
_cell.length_c   1.000
_cell.angle_alpha   90.00
_cell.angle_beta   90.00
_cell.angle_gamma   90.00
#
_symmetry.space_group_name_H-M   'P 1'
#
loop_
_entity.id
_entity.type
_entity.pdbx_description
1 polymer ?
#
loop_
_entity_poly.entity_id
_entity_poly.type
_entity_poly.pdbx_seq_one_letter_code
_entity_poly.pdbx_strand_id
1 'polypeptide(L)'
;MRNSLEELLQAAATEAGIYSNHLRRHLQALRQAPELAKALQQVVTSWEPVELDSLQIYKLHSMGLVEQQGNRVVPRCHLYREYFSRVLV
;
A
#
# COMPACT_ATOMS: atom_id res chain seq x y z
N MET A 1 -15.15 25.16 8.28
CA MET A 1 -15.31 23.70 8.49
C MET A 1 -14.10 23.21 9.26
N ARG A 2 -14.29 22.61 10.43
CA ARG A 2 -13.22 21.97 11.20
C ARG A 2 -13.31 20.48 10.84
N ASN A 3 -12.54 20.03 9.84
CA ASN A 3 -12.34 18.60 9.66
C ASN A 3 -11.36 18.19 10.76
N SER A 4 -11.76 17.34 11.69
CA SER A 4 -10.80 16.82 12.68
C SER A 4 -9.75 15.98 11.94
N LEU A 5 -8.54 15.88 12.52
CA LEU A 5 -7.49 15.03 11.96
C LEU A 5 -7.99 13.59 11.79
N GLU A 6 -8.84 13.12 12.71
CA GLU A 6 -9.43 11.78 12.71
C GLU A 6 -10.37 11.57 11.51
N GLU A 7 -11.25 12.52 11.18
CA GLU A 7 -12.13 12.44 10.02
C GLU A 7 -11.34 12.45 8.70
N LEU A 8 -10.27 13.25 8.64
CA LEU A 8 -9.36 13.26 7.49
C LEU A 8 -8.63 11.93 7.33
N LEU A 9 -8.21 11.31 8.43
CA LEU A 9 -7.55 10.00 8.42
C LEU A 9 -8.53 8.87 8.05
N GLN A 10 -9.77 8.91 8.53
CA GLN A 10 -10.80 7.94 8.15
C GLN A 10 -11.12 8.00 6.64
N ALA A 11 -11.20 9.20 6.08
CA ALA A 11 -11.44 9.38 4.65
C ALA A 11 -10.16 9.18 3.81
N ALA A 12 -8.96 9.26 4.40
CA ALA A 12 -7.68 9.24 3.68
C ALA A 12 -7.50 8.00 2.82
N ALA A 13 -7.92 6.83 3.33
CA ALA A 13 -7.88 5.54 2.64
C ALA A 13 -9.11 5.30 1.73
N THR A 14 -9.78 6.37 1.29
CA THR A 14 -10.95 6.27 0.40
C THR A 14 -10.75 7.05 -0.88
N GLU A 15 -11.58 6.76 -1.88
CA GLU A 15 -11.60 7.47 -3.16
C GLU A 15 -12.01 8.95 -3.03
N ALA A 16 -12.62 9.34 -1.90
CA ALA A 16 -12.98 10.71 -1.54
C ALA A 16 -11.89 11.42 -0.69
N GLY A 17 -10.86 10.68 -0.25
CA GLY A 17 -9.80 11.20 0.60
C GLY A 17 -8.82 12.11 -0.13
N ILE A 18 -8.07 12.90 0.65
CA ILE A 18 -7.04 13.81 0.15
C ILE A 18 -5.89 13.10 -0.59
N TYR A 19 -5.69 11.80 -0.35
CA TYR A 19 -4.68 10.98 -1.01
C TYR A 19 -5.23 10.16 -2.20
N SER A 20 -6.50 10.32 -2.57
CA SER A 20 -7.16 9.51 -3.60
C SER A 20 -6.39 9.47 -4.94
N ASN A 21 -5.95 10.62 -5.45
CA ASN A 21 -5.13 10.69 -6.67
C ASN A 21 -3.81 9.93 -6.55
N HIS A 22 -3.18 9.97 -5.38
CA HIS A 22 -1.93 9.27 -5.12
C HIS A 22 -2.14 7.75 -5.09
N LEU A 23 -3.16 7.30 -4.36
CA LEU A 23 -3.54 5.89 -4.24
C LEU A 23 -3.98 5.29 -5.58
N ARG A 24 -4.77 6.03 -6.38
CA ARG A 24 -5.19 5.61 -7.71
C ARG A 24 -4.03 5.41 -8.68
N ARG A 25 -3.03 6.31 -8.68
CA ARG A 25 -1.84 6.16 -9.52
C ARG A 25 -1.08 4.87 -9.19
N HIS A 26 -0.89 4.59 -7.91
CA HIS A 26 -0.25 3.34 -7.47
C HIS A 26 -1.10 2.12 -7.84
N LEU A 27 -2.42 2.16 -7.63
CA LEU A 27 -3.31 1.06 -8.01
C LEU A 27 -3.26 0.79 -9.52
N GLN A 28 -3.22 1.84 -10.35
CA GLN A 28 -3.09 1.69 -11.80
C GLN A 28 -1.77 1.02 -12.18
N ALA A 29 -0.65 1.44 -11.57
CA ALA A 29 0.66 0.81 -11.80
C ALA A 29 0.67 -0.67 -11.36
N LEU A 30 0.06 -0.99 -10.21
CA LEU A 30 -0.04 -2.36 -9.71
C LEU A 30 -0.91 -3.24 -10.62
N ARG A 31 -2.03 -2.71 -11.16
CA ARG A 31 -2.87 -3.45 -12.12
C ARG A 31 -2.15 -3.81 -13.42
N GLN A 32 -1.15 -3.02 -13.82
CA GLN A 32 -0.29 -3.32 -14.97
C GLN A 32 0.80 -4.37 -14.64
N ALA A 33 1.02 -4.67 -13.36
CA ALA A 33 2.01 -5.64 -12.90
C ALA A 33 1.39 -6.60 -11.86
N PRO A 34 0.61 -7.60 -12.30
CA PRO A 34 -0.15 -8.50 -11.42
C PRO A 34 0.71 -9.18 -10.33
N GLU A 35 1.95 -9.54 -10.65
CA GLU A 35 2.90 -10.13 -9.68
C GLU A 35 3.21 -9.17 -8.53
N LEU A 36 3.36 -7.87 -8.80
CA LEU A 36 3.58 -6.86 -7.76
C LEU A 36 2.30 -6.58 -6.97
N ALA A 37 1.15 -6.61 -7.63
CA ALA A 37 -0.14 -6.48 -6.95
C ALA A 37 -0.34 -7.62 -5.94
N LYS A 38 -0.06 -8.86 -6.35
CA LYS A 38 -0.13 -10.04 -5.48
C LYS A 38 0.88 -9.98 -4.33
N ALA A 39 2.12 -9.59 -4.62
CA ALA A 39 3.14 -9.41 -3.60
C ALA A 39 2.72 -8.34 -2.58
N LEU A 40 2.24 -7.18 -3.03
CA LEU A 40 1.77 -6.14 -2.13
C LEU A 40 0.55 -6.58 -1.32
N GLN A 41 -0.39 -7.31 -1.93
CA GLN A 41 -1.54 -7.89 -1.25
C GLN A 41 -1.10 -8.72 -0.04
N GLN A 42 -0.13 -9.63 -0.23
CA GLN A 42 0.42 -10.43 0.87
C GLN A 42 0.99 -9.55 2.00
N VAL A 43 1.73 -8.49 1.65
CA VAL A 43 2.35 -7.56 2.60
C VAL A 43 1.30 -6.79 3.41
N VAL A 44 0.23 -6.31 2.78
CA VAL A 44 -0.80 -5.52 3.47
C VAL A 44 -1.79 -6.37 4.28
N THR A 45 -1.96 -7.65 3.95
CA THR A 45 -2.83 -8.56 4.71
C THR A 45 -2.10 -9.29 5.84
N SER A 46 -0.76 -9.35 5.82
CA SER A 46 0.03 -10.02 6.86
C SER A 46 0.19 -9.15 8.10
N TRP A 47 0.16 -9.76 9.29
CA TRP A 47 0.51 -9.11 10.55
C TRP A 47 2.01 -9.11 10.83
N GLU A 48 2.76 -10.01 10.17
CA GLU A 48 4.21 -10.13 10.27
C GLU A 48 4.91 -9.67 8.98
N PRO A 49 6.19 -9.26 9.04
CA PRO A 49 6.98 -8.97 7.84
C PRO A 49 6.98 -10.14 6.85
N VAL A 50 6.72 -9.84 5.58
CA VAL A 50 6.59 -10.85 4.52
C VAL A 50 7.88 -10.95 3.74
N GLU A 51 8.36 -12.17 3.52
CA GLU A 51 9.48 -12.43 2.62
C GLU A 51 9.00 -12.43 1.17
N LEU A 52 9.67 -11.67 0.33
CA LEU A 52 9.39 -11.54 -1.10
C LEU A 52 10.68 -11.76 -1.89
N ASP A 53 10.58 -12.00 -3.19
CA ASP A 53 11.78 -12.05 -4.02
C ASP A 53 12.45 -10.68 -4.16
N SER A 54 13.74 -10.66 -4.47
CA SER A 54 14.54 -9.43 -4.53
C SER A 54 14.01 -8.40 -5.54
N LEU A 55 13.38 -8.85 -6.63
CA LEU A 55 12.84 -7.96 -7.65
C LEU A 55 11.54 -7.31 -7.18
N GLN A 56 10.67 -8.07 -6.49
CA GLN A 56 9.47 -7.55 -5.85
C GLN A 56 9.81 -6.55 -4.75
N ILE A 57 10.77 -6.88 -3.87
CA ILE A 57 11.25 -5.97 -2.81
C ILE A 57 11.72 -4.66 -3.42
N TYR A 58 12.64 -4.74 -4.39
CA TYR A 58 13.19 -3.55 -5.05
C TYR A 58 12.10 -2.68 -5.67
N LYS A 59 11.19 -3.27 -6.47
CA LYS A 59 10.14 -2.51 -7.16
C LYS A 59 9.16 -1.88 -6.18
N LEU A 60 8.64 -2.63 -5.20
CA LEU A 60 7.69 -2.11 -4.22
C LEU A 60 8.32 -1.03 -3.33
N HIS A 61 9.59 -1.20 -2.97
CA HIS A 61 10.34 -0.20 -2.21
C HIS A 61 10.59 1.07 -3.04
N SER A 62 10.96 0.95 -4.32
CA SER A 62 11.12 2.09 -5.24
C SER A 62 9.81 2.83 -5.51
N MET A 63 8.67 2.12 -5.51
CA MET A 63 7.35 2.75 -5.53
C MET A 63 6.99 3.44 -4.21
N GLY A 64 7.78 3.21 -3.15
CA GLY A 64 7.57 3.77 -1.82
C GLY A 64 6.38 3.17 -1.08
N LEU A 65 5.92 1.97 -1.47
CA LEU A 65 4.73 1.30 -0.90
C LEU A 65 5.06 0.44 0.31
N VAL A 66 6.29 -0.07 0.38
CA VAL A 66 6.77 -0.93 1.46
C VAL A 66 8.06 -0.39 2.06
N GLU A 67 8.35 -0.82 3.28
CA GLU A 67 9.63 -0.64 3.95
C GLU A 67 10.33 -2.00 4.05
N GLN A 68 11.64 -2.02 3.77
CA GLN A 68 12.45 -3.23 3.79
C GLN A 68 13.08 -3.44 5.17
N GLN A 69 12.93 -4.66 5.70
CA GLN A 69 13.52 -5.14 6.94
C GLN A 69 14.30 -6.43 6.65
N GLY A 70 15.57 -6.29 6.26
CA GLY A 70 16.37 -7.42 5.75
C GLY A 70 15.78 -7.97 4.45
N ASN A 71 15.46 -9.27 4.41
CA ASN A 71 14.81 -9.90 3.26
C ASN A 71 13.28 -9.88 3.33
N ARG A 72 12.72 -9.21 4.34
CA ARG A 72 11.28 -9.09 4.53
C ARG A 72 10.84 -7.65 4.31
N VAL A 73 9.55 -7.46 4.09
CA VAL A 73 8.95 -6.15 3.91
C VAL A 73 7.68 -6.00 4.73
N VAL A 74 7.39 -4.75 5.10
CA VAL A 74 6.15 -4.35 5.76
C VAL A 74 5.51 -3.20 4.97
N PRO A 75 4.18 -2.97 5.08
CA PRO A 75 3.58 -1.77 4.50
C PRO A 75 4.23 -0.52 5.09
N ARG A 76 4.55 0.47 4.24
CA ARG A 76 5.25 1.68 4.70
C ARG A 76 4.44 2.52 5.69
N CYS A 77 3.11 2.46 5.59
CA CYS A 77 2.22 3.17 6.51
C CYS A 77 0.84 2.50 6.58
N HIS A 78 0.09 2.87 7.61
CA HIS A 78 -1.27 2.36 7.84
C HIS A 78 -2.21 2.66 6.67
N LEU A 79 -2.09 3.83 6.03
CA LEU A 79 -2.88 4.21 4.85
C LEU A 79 -2.79 3.18 3.72
N TYR A 80 -1.60 2.70 3.40
CA TYR A 80 -1.42 1.68 2.36
C TYR A 80 -1.96 0.33 2.80
N ARG A 81 -1.77 -0.04 4.07
CA ARG A 81 -2.37 -1.26 4.62
C ARG A 81 -3.90 -1.24 4.46
N GLU A 82 -4.57 -0.17 4.88
CA GLU A 82 -6.03 -0.06 4.81
C GLU A 82 -6.56 -0.01 3.38
N TYR A 83 -5.96 0.82 2.52
CA TYR A 83 -6.45 0.99 1.15
C TYR A 83 -6.21 -0.26 0.31
N PHE A 84 -4.96 -0.73 0.24
CA PHE A 84 -4.59 -1.83 -0.67
C PHE A 84 -5.11 -3.19 -0.21
N SER A 85 -5.34 -3.42 1.09
CA SER A 85 -6.02 -4.64 1.55
C SER A 85 -7.49 -4.73 1.10
N ARG A 86 -8.14 -3.59 0.84
CA ARG A 86 -9.53 -3.55 0.36
C ARG A 86 -9.63 -3.67 -1.17
N VAL A 87 -8.70 -3.05 -1.90
CA VAL A 87 -8.79 -2.93 -3.38
C VAL A 87 -7.97 -3.96 -4.15
N LEU A 88 -7.01 -4.62 -3.50
CA LEU A 88 -6.29 -5.77 -4.07
C LEU A 88 -6.95 -7.04 -3.52
N VAL A 89 -7.94 -7.55 -4.25
CA VAL A 89 -8.62 -8.83 -3.98
C VAL A 89 -8.19 -9.84 -5.03
#